data_AF-A0A952H868-F1
#
_entry.id   AF-A0A952H868-F1
#
_cell.length_a   1.000
_cell.length_b   1.000
_cell.length_c   1.000
_cell.angle_alpha   90.00
_cell.angle_beta   90.00
_cell.angle_gamma   90.00
#
_symmetry.space_group_name_H-M   'P 1'
#
loop_
_entity.id
_entity.type
_entity.pdbx_description
1 polymer ?
#
loop_
_entity_poly.entity_id
_entity_poly.type
_entity_poly.pdbx_seq_one_letter_code
_entity_poly.pdbx_strand_id
1 'polypeptide(L)'
;MSLPSRRALRRSLRRATATAALLALSLHAQAQEAPAATSIEPLTHSAMDAPLFYQLLIGEIELSNGQAGVAYQVLLDAARRTSDEELFKRVVNIALQARAGDQALAAARAWGETIPTSADAQQTTVQLLALLNKPAEVPQPLTALLRLAPDVERPGLIAALPRLFQRSPDPKSVLAALGPVLQAQTGALKPAALYTEARLSLNAGENARALALTRELNQAMPEGDDAMQLAVDLLPAEPQAEALITARLQQKPEQHALRQAYARALIQAQRPAEAAREFRHLTEATPDNPAPWLALGAIELDLKHAPAAEIALRESLKRLDTPAAGTEAEIRARAEGRQQAWLMLSQAAEQRGDLKAAEAALHKVDGAGLDVQFRRASLLARQGKLADARKLLQPAADASDADARARLLAEAQLLREQQDYAGSLAVLKTATVRFPGDTDLIYEQAMMTEKVGSFDEMEALLRKVIELKPDYHHAYNALGYSFADRNVRLPEAKQLIERALKLAPGEPFIVDSLGWVEFRLGNLPEAAKLLRQAYTGRPDAEIAAHLGEVLWASGAQDEAHRVWQEAAKRDPGNEALRETLGRLKVKL
;
A
#
# COMPACT_ATOMS: atom_id res chain seq x y z
N MET A 1 73.40 -14.21 26.70
CA MET A 1 74.06 -12.96 26.26
C MET A 1 73.00 -11.95 25.80
N SER A 2 73.34 -10.65 25.77
CA SER A 2 72.75 -9.59 24.91
C SER A 2 71.22 -9.52 24.67
N LEU A 3 70.54 -8.75 25.53
CA LEU A 3 69.70 -7.55 25.26
C LEU A 3 69.27 -7.18 23.81
N PRO A 4 68.19 -6.37 23.61
CA PRO A 4 66.96 -6.09 24.40
C PRO A 4 65.70 -6.37 23.53
N SER A 5 64.46 -5.85 23.62
CA SER A 5 63.58 -5.07 24.56
C SER A 5 62.13 -5.57 24.33
N ARG A 6 61.04 -5.43 25.12
CA ARG A 6 60.61 -4.72 26.35
C ARG A 6 60.00 -3.30 26.20
N ARG A 7 58.76 -2.99 26.68
CA ARG A 7 57.59 -3.83 27.12
C ARG A 7 56.33 -2.97 27.48
N ALA A 8 55.16 -3.63 27.50
CA ALA A 8 54.02 -3.47 28.44
C ALA A 8 52.88 -2.42 28.27
N LEU A 9 51.64 -2.96 28.26
CA LEU A 9 50.35 -2.55 28.86
C LEU A 9 50.03 -1.08 29.23
N ARG A 10 48.73 -0.71 29.05
CA ARG A 10 47.94 -0.01 30.09
C ARG A 10 46.43 -0.23 29.98
N ARG A 11 45.71 0.05 31.09
CA ARG A 11 44.25 0.02 31.27
C ARG A 11 43.70 1.46 31.39
N SER A 12 42.37 1.56 31.40
CA SER A 12 41.56 2.78 31.61
C SER A 12 41.89 3.60 32.89
N LEU A 13 41.66 4.92 32.85
CA LEU A 13 40.81 5.69 33.80
C LEU A 13 41.01 7.24 33.72
N ARG A 14 39.89 7.98 33.86
CA ARG A 14 39.70 9.30 34.54
C ARG A 14 40.44 10.61 34.12
N ARG A 15 39.59 11.58 33.74
CA ARG A 15 39.44 12.97 34.29
C ARG A 15 40.50 14.08 34.04
N ALA A 16 39.95 15.30 33.90
CA ALA A 16 40.38 16.60 34.47
C ALA A 16 41.18 17.64 33.63
N THR A 17 40.47 18.74 33.32
CA THR A 17 40.84 20.18 33.53
C THR A 17 42.09 20.85 32.91
N ALA A 18 41.80 21.80 32.00
CA ALA A 18 42.10 23.25 32.09
C ALA A 18 43.47 23.87 31.70
N THR A 19 43.38 25.10 31.14
CA THR A 19 44.42 26.17 30.96
C THR A 19 45.63 25.86 30.04
N ALA A 20 46.32 26.82 29.40
CA ALA A 20 46.24 28.29 29.29
C ALA A 20 46.66 28.73 27.85
N ALA A 21 46.18 29.80 27.19
CA ALA A 21 46.28 31.27 27.41
C ALA A 21 47.55 31.95 26.81
N LEU A 22 47.35 32.96 25.92
CA LEU A 22 48.26 34.03 25.41
C LEU A 22 47.64 34.60 24.11
N LEU A 23 47.18 35.86 23.90
CA LEU A 23 47.13 37.14 24.63
C LEU A 23 48.21 38.20 24.29
N ALA A 24 47.95 39.02 23.25
CA ALA A 24 48.34 40.43 23.06
C ALA A 24 47.47 41.01 21.91
N LEU A 25 46.65 42.07 22.06
CA LEU A 25 46.93 43.51 22.30
C LEU A 25 47.56 44.22 21.07
N SER A 26 47.11 45.41 20.65
CA SER A 26 46.50 46.50 21.44
C SER A 26 45.57 47.48 20.67
N LEU A 27 44.62 48.05 21.44
CA LEU A 27 44.13 49.43 21.44
C LEU A 27 43.81 50.17 20.11
N HIS A 28 42.53 50.52 19.96
CA HIS A 28 42.11 51.93 19.78
C HIS A 28 41.07 52.26 20.84
N ALA A 29 41.15 53.45 21.43
CA ALA A 29 40.20 53.90 22.45
C ALA A 29 39.13 54.79 21.80
N GLN A 30 37.87 54.39 21.92
CA GLN A 30 36.72 55.20 21.56
C GLN A 30 35.93 55.47 22.85
N ALA A 31 35.71 56.73 23.19
CA ALA A 31 35.03 57.09 24.43
C ALA A 31 33.57 56.63 24.37
N GLN A 32 33.15 55.77 25.29
CA GLN A 32 31.74 55.48 25.48
C GLN A 32 31.09 56.70 26.13
N GLU A 33 30.16 57.32 25.40
CA GLU A 33 29.15 58.18 26.03
C GLU A 33 28.37 57.34 27.06
N ALA A 34 27.97 57.97 28.16
CA ALA A 34 27.20 57.29 29.19
C ALA A 34 25.87 56.79 28.58
N PRO A 35 25.43 55.55 28.90
CA PRO A 35 24.17 55.05 28.39
C PRO A 35 23.04 55.98 28.83
N ALA A 36 22.28 56.50 27.86
CA ALA A 36 21.08 57.27 28.13
C ALA A 36 20.14 56.46 29.03
N ALA A 37 19.51 57.13 30.00
CA ALA A 37 18.71 56.47 31.02
C ALA A 37 17.67 55.54 30.38
N THR A 38 17.71 54.27 30.74
CA THR A 38 16.75 53.27 30.28
C THR A 38 15.34 53.71 30.67
N SER A 39 14.47 53.81 29.67
CA SER A 39 13.03 53.90 29.89
C SER A 39 12.58 52.66 30.66
N ILE A 40 12.29 52.83 31.95
CA ILE A 40 11.75 51.78 32.80
C ILE A 40 10.40 51.38 32.21
N GLU A 41 10.28 50.15 31.71
CA GLU A 41 8.97 49.60 31.34
C GLU A 41 8.06 49.62 32.56
N PRO A 42 6.79 50.06 32.43
CA PRO A 42 5.89 50.17 33.56
C PRO A 42 5.68 48.80 34.20
N LEU A 43 5.93 48.68 35.50
CA LEU A 43 5.78 47.45 36.27
C LEU A 43 4.36 46.90 36.11
N THR A 44 4.23 45.83 35.31
CA THR A 44 2.98 45.09 35.12
C THR A 44 2.67 44.29 36.37
N HIS A 45 1.96 44.92 37.30
CA HIS A 45 1.37 44.23 38.45
C HIS A 45 0.49 43.08 37.96
N SER A 46 0.72 41.88 38.49
CA SER A 46 -0.10 40.71 38.17
C SER A 46 -1.56 40.95 38.57
N ALA A 47 -2.50 40.58 37.71
CA ALA A 47 -3.93 40.60 37.99
C ALA A 47 -4.38 39.50 38.98
N MET A 48 -3.44 38.73 39.54
CA MET A 48 -3.73 37.61 40.44
C MET A 48 -3.99 38.06 41.87
N ASP A 49 -5.28 38.30 42.16
CA ASP A 49 -5.80 38.43 43.52
C ASP A 49 -6.03 37.07 44.19
N ALA A 50 -6.38 37.08 45.48
CA ALA A 50 -6.61 35.85 46.24
C ALA A 50 -7.83 35.03 45.75
N PRO A 51 -8.98 35.64 45.38
CA PRO A 51 -10.06 34.94 44.68
C PRO A 51 -9.61 34.21 43.40
N LEU A 52 -8.90 34.88 42.49
CA LEU A 52 -8.43 34.27 41.24
C LEU A 52 -7.43 33.14 41.52
N PHE A 53 -6.46 33.36 42.41
CA PHE A 53 -5.51 32.31 42.79
C PHE A 53 -6.22 31.05 43.32
N TYR A 54 -7.24 31.22 44.18
CA TYR A 54 -8.02 30.10 44.71
C TYR A 54 -8.88 29.42 43.63
N GLN A 55 -9.46 30.20 42.70
CA GLN A 55 -10.24 29.69 41.57
C GLN A 55 -9.37 28.86 40.61
N LEU A 56 -8.18 29.34 40.24
CA LEU A 56 -7.22 28.61 39.41
C LEU A 56 -6.72 27.33 40.11
N LEU A 57 -6.41 27.41 41.41
CA LEU A 57 -5.98 26.26 42.20
C LEU A 57 -7.05 25.16 42.27
N ILE A 58 -8.33 25.52 42.47
CA ILE A 58 -9.44 24.56 42.40
C ILE A 58 -9.53 23.93 41.01
N GLY A 59 -9.45 24.72 39.93
CA GLY A 59 -9.50 24.21 38.57
C GLY A 59 -8.44 23.15 38.28
N GLU A 60 -7.20 23.37 38.71
CA GLU A 60 -6.08 22.43 38.53
C GLU A 60 -6.12 21.21 39.47
N ILE A 61 -6.62 21.37 40.70
CA ILE A 61 -6.91 20.24 41.61
C ILE A 61 -7.99 19.34 41.00
N GLU A 62 -9.09 19.91 40.50
CA GLU A 62 -10.18 19.10 39.94
C GLU A 62 -9.82 18.46 38.60
N LEU A 63 -8.94 19.08 37.81
CA LEU A 63 -8.33 18.43 36.65
C LEU A 63 -7.49 17.21 37.08
N SER A 64 -6.69 17.37 38.14
CA SER A 64 -5.86 16.29 38.71
C SER A 64 -6.67 15.15 39.31
N ASN A 65 -7.86 15.45 39.84
CA ASN A 65 -8.85 14.46 40.31
C ASN A 65 -9.62 13.77 39.16
N GLY A 66 -9.37 14.14 37.89
CA GLY A 66 -10.10 13.62 36.72
C GLY A 66 -11.45 14.30 36.46
N GLN A 67 -11.84 15.30 37.25
CA GLN A 67 -13.08 16.08 37.08
C GLN A 67 -12.92 17.19 36.01
N ALA A 68 -12.42 16.81 34.82
CA ALA A 68 -12.09 17.74 33.74
C ALA A 68 -13.23 18.69 33.33
N GLY A 69 -14.49 18.23 33.42
CA GLY A 69 -15.67 19.07 33.16
C GLY A 69 -15.92 20.16 34.22
N VAL A 70 -15.53 19.94 35.48
CA VAL A 70 -15.57 20.95 36.54
C VAL A 70 -14.42 21.94 36.34
N ALA A 71 -13.21 21.43 36.14
CA ALA A 71 -12.02 22.23 35.83
C ALA A 71 -12.25 23.19 34.65
N TYR A 72 -12.82 22.69 33.56
CA TYR A 72 -13.20 23.47 32.38
C TYR A 72 -14.09 24.68 32.73
N GLN A 73 -15.16 24.49 33.51
CA GLN A 73 -16.09 25.58 33.85
C GLN A 73 -15.42 26.62 34.77
N VAL A 74 -14.70 26.16 35.79
CA VAL A 74 -14.02 27.01 36.77
C VAL A 74 -12.94 27.88 36.10
N LEU A 75 -12.16 27.30 35.18
CA LEU A 75 -11.11 28.00 34.46
C LEU A 75 -11.64 28.87 33.31
N LEU A 76 -12.77 28.52 32.68
CA LEU A 76 -13.40 29.35 31.64
C LEU A 76 -14.02 30.64 32.21
N ASP A 77 -14.63 30.57 33.39
CA ASP A 77 -15.10 31.76 34.12
C ASP A 77 -13.91 32.65 34.55
N ALA A 78 -12.79 32.07 35.00
CA ALA A 78 -11.58 32.81 35.29
C ALA A 78 -11.04 33.54 34.04
N ALA A 79 -10.84 32.83 32.93
CA ALA A 79 -10.34 33.38 31.65
C ALA A 79 -11.20 34.54 31.12
N ARG A 80 -12.53 34.43 31.25
CA ARG A 80 -13.49 35.48 30.87
C ARG A 80 -13.39 36.74 31.73
N ARG A 81 -13.08 36.60 33.02
CA ARG A 81 -12.95 37.74 33.95
C ARG A 81 -11.63 38.47 33.82
N THR A 82 -10.55 37.75 33.51
CA THR A 82 -9.20 38.31 33.37
C THR A 82 -8.87 38.78 31.95
N SER A 83 -9.59 38.28 30.94
CA SER A 83 -9.23 38.39 29.53
C SER A 83 -7.83 37.85 29.23
N ASP A 84 -7.46 36.73 29.89
CA ASP A 84 -6.16 36.08 29.77
C ASP A 84 -6.19 34.99 28.68
N GLU A 85 -5.40 35.18 27.62
CA GLU A 85 -5.28 34.23 26.51
C GLU A 85 -4.74 32.86 26.93
N GLU A 86 -3.79 32.81 27.86
CA GLU A 86 -3.16 31.55 28.27
C GLU A 86 -4.13 30.71 29.14
N LEU A 87 -5.03 31.36 29.89
CA LEU A 87 -6.16 30.67 30.51
C LEU A 87 -7.16 30.14 29.47
N PHE A 88 -7.48 30.88 28.41
CA PHE A 88 -8.32 30.35 27.33
C PHE A 88 -7.65 29.18 26.59
N LYS A 89 -6.35 29.28 26.28
CA LYS A 89 -5.52 28.18 25.73
C LYS A 89 -5.53 26.96 26.67
N ARG A 90 -5.43 27.16 27.99
CA ARG A 90 -5.54 26.09 29.00
C ARG A 90 -6.89 25.39 28.96
N VAL A 91 -7.99 26.15 28.94
CA VAL A 91 -9.37 25.62 28.91
C VAL A 91 -9.64 24.82 27.63
N VAL A 92 -9.23 25.31 26.46
CA VAL A 92 -9.36 24.58 25.18
C VAL A 92 -8.59 23.25 25.24
N ASN A 93 -7.36 23.27 25.76
CA ASN A 93 -6.55 22.06 25.90
C ASN A 93 -7.18 21.03 26.86
N ILE A 94 -7.78 21.47 27.97
CA ILE A 94 -8.51 20.57 28.90
C ILE A 94 -9.68 19.89 28.19
N ALA A 95 -10.50 20.64 27.45
CA ALA A 95 -11.61 20.07 26.70
C ALA A 95 -11.15 19.09 25.60
N LEU A 96 -10.04 19.39 24.91
CA LEU A 96 -9.44 18.48 23.92
C LEU A 96 -8.92 17.19 24.56
N GLN A 97 -8.24 17.26 25.71
CA GLN A 97 -7.78 16.08 26.46
C GLN A 97 -8.95 15.22 26.96
N ALA A 98 -10.04 15.85 27.40
CA ALA A 98 -11.30 15.20 27.75
C ALA A 98 -12.10 14.67 26.54
N ARG A 99 -11.60 14.88 25.30
CA ARG A 99 -12.28 14.57 24.02
C ARG A 99 -13.61 15.29 23.81
N ALA A 100 -13.88 16.35 24.56
CA ALA A 100 -15.09 17.16 24.51
C ALA A 100 -14.97 18.26 23.44
N GLY A 101 -14.97 17.86 22.16
CA GLY A 101 -14.70 18.77 21.04
C GLY A 101 -15.63 20.00 20.97
N ASP A 102 -16.92 19.85 21.24
CA ASP A 102 -17.86 20.99 21.30
C ASP A 102 -17.58 21.95 22.47
N GLN A 103 -17.07 21.46 23.61
CA GLN A 103 -16.62 22.31 24.72
C GLN A 103 -15.33 23.06 24.36
N ALA A 104 -14.41 22.43 23.64
CA ALA A 104 -13.23 23.11 23.11
C ALA A 104 -13.63 24.24 22.14
N LEU A 105 -14.58 23.98 21.23
CA LEU A 105 -15.12 24.99 20.32
C LEU A 105 -15.83 26.13 21.07
N ALA A 106 -16.63 25.83 22.09
CA ALA A 106 -17.31 26.83 22.91
C ALA A 106 -16.31 27.72 23.68
N ALA A 107 -15.19 27.16 24.16
CA ALA A 107 -14.13 27.93 24.81
C ALA A 107 -13.35 28.81 23.82
N ALA A 108 -13.05 28.31 22.62
CA ALA A 108 -12.39 29.11 21.58
C ALA A 108 -13.27 30.27 21.07
N ARG A 109 -14.60 30.05 21.00
CA ARG A 109 -15.58 31.12 20.73
C ARG A 109 -15.62 32.15 21.85
N ALA A 110 -15.73 31.70 23.10
CA ALA A 110 -15.70 32.58 24.27
C ALA A 110 -14.42 33.42 24.36
N TRP A 111 -13.28 32.87 23.95
CA TRP A 111 -12.00 33.58 23.84
C TRP A 111 -12.08 34.69 22.77
N GLY A 112 -12.56 34.38 21.56
CA GLY A 112 -12.73 35.35 20.48
C GLY A 112 -13.82 36.41 20.73
N GLU A 113 -14.81 36.10 21.56
CA GLU A 113 -15.83 37.03 22.07
C GLU A 113 -15.24 37.98 23.13
N THR A 114 -14.41 37.45 24.04
CA THR A 114 -13.78 38.21 25.13
C THR A 114 -12.63 39.08 24.61
N ILE A 115 -11.90 38.61 23.60
CA ILE A 115 -10.71 39.25 23.02
C ILE A 115 -10.85 39.29 21.48
N PRO A 116 -11.66 40.20 20.90
CA PRO A 116 -11.94 40.25 19.46
C PRO A 116 -10.76 40.61 18.55
N THR A 117 -9.59 40.91 19.14
CA THR A 117 -8.31 41.14 18.46
C THR A 117 -7.40 39.91 18.44
N SER A 118 -7.76 38.82 19.15
CA SER A 118 -6.93 37.61 19.22
C SER A 118 -6.96 36.83 17.90
N ALA A 119 -5.82 36.78 17.20
CA ALA A 119 -5.65 35.92 16.03
C ALA A 119 -5.67 34.44 16.44
N ASP A 120 -4.99 34.10 17.55
CA ASP A 120 -4.95 32.75 18.11
C ASP A 120 -6.36 32.18 18.36
N ALA A 121 -7.27 32.95 18.97
CA ALA A 121 -8.64 32.53 19.21
C ALA A 121 -9.40 32.16 17.93
N GLN A 122 -9.24 32.97 16.86
CA GLN A 122 -9.89 32.73 15.58
C GLN A 122 -9.26 31.52 14.86
N GLN A 123 -7.92 31.39 14.91
CA GLN A 123 -7.20 30.24 14.37
C GLN A 123 -7.61 28.93 15.06
N THR A 124 -7.65 28.92 16.40
CA THR A 124 -8.13 27.79 17.19
C THR A 124 -9.58 27.45 16.84
N THR A 125 -10.45 28.45 16.68
CA THR A 125 -11.84 28.25 16.25
C THR A 125 -11.92 27.60 14.86
N VAL A 126 -11.17 28.06 13.87
CA VAL A 126 -11.11 27.46 12.51
C VAL A 126 -10.63 26.00 12.56
N GLN A 127 -9.58 25.71 13.33
CA GLN A 127 -9.05 24.35 13.48
C GLN A 127 -10.05 23.40 14.15
N LEU A 128 -10.74 23.84 15.20
CA LEU A 128 -11.76 23.06 15.90
C LEU A 128 -12.99 22.81 15.03
N LEU A 129 -13.43 23.79 14.23
CA LEU A 129 -14.52 23.62 13.27
C LEU A 129 -14.17 22.62 12.16
N ALA A 130 -12.91 22.60 11.69
CA ALA A 130 -12.46 21.58 10.76
C ALA A 130 -12.42 20.17 11.41
N LEU A 131 -11.90 20.07 12.63
CA LEU A 131 -11.86 18.82 13.40
C LEU A 131 -13.27 18.24 13.68
N LEU A 132 -14.24 19.11 13.93
CA LEU A 132 -15.66 18.75 14.15
C LEU A 132 -16.46 18.58 12.85
N ASN A 133 -15.83 18.75 11.68
CA ASN A 133 -16.47 18.75 10.36
C ASN A 133 -17.68 19.70 10.25
N LYS A 134 -17.49 20.97 10.65
CA LYS A 134 -18.49 22.05 10.60
C LYS A 134 -18.07 23.17 9.62
N PRO A 135 -17.88 22.87 8.31
CA PRO A 135 -17.32 23.84 7.35
C PRO A 135 -18.19 25.10 7.19
N ALA A 136 -19.52 24.98 7.29
CA ALA A 136 -20.44 26.10 7.15
C ALA A 136 -20.25 27.21 8.22
N GLU A 137 -19.64 26.89 9.37
CA GLU A 137 -19.38 27.85 10.45
C GLU A 137 -17.96 28.47 10.36
N VAL A 138 -17.10 28.04 9.43
CA VAL A 138 -15.72 28.54 9.27
C VAL A 138 -15.60 29.93 8.62
N PRO A 139 -16.45 30.36 7.66
CA PRO A 139 -16.24 31.62 6.95
C PRO A 139 -16.06 32.84 7.85
N GLN A 140 -16.87 33.00 8.89
CA GLN A 140 -16.78 34.13 9.82
C GLN A 140 -15.44 34.18 10.59
N PRO A 141 -15.03 33.14 11.36
CA PRO A 141 -13.75 33.17 12.07
C PRO A 141 -12.55 33.17 11.11
N LEU A 142 -12.66 32.59 9.91
CA LEU A 142 -11.60 32.69 8.89
C LEU A 142 -11.43 34.13 8.38
N THR A 143 -12.51 34.84 8.05
CA THR A 143 -12.45 36.26 7.66
C THR A 143 -11.95 37.14 8.82
N ALA A 144 -12.31 36.82 10.07
CA ALA A 144 -11.75 37.51 11.24
C ALA A 144 -10.24 37.26 11.39
N LEU A 145 -9.79 36.01 11.29
CA LEU A 145 -8.38 35.62 11.34
C LEU A 145 -7.55 36.32 10.26
N LEU A 146 -8.00 36.30 9.00
CA LEU A 146 -7.28 36.91 7.88
C LEU A 146 -7.19 38.44 7.97
N ARG A 147 -8.08 39.09 8.74
CA ARG A 147 -8.01 40.52 9.06
C ARG A 147 -7.05 40.83 10.20
N LEU A 148 -6.90 39.91 11.17
CA LEU A 148 -6.08 40.09 12.38
C LEU A 148 -4.62 39.65 12.18
N ALA A 149 -4.38 38.59 11.42
CA ALA A 149 -3.05 38.04 11.19
C ALA A 149 -2.13 39.02 10.43
N PRO A 150 -0.80 39.00 10.64
CA PRO A 150 0.18 39.74 9.84
C PRO A 150 0.11 39.40 8.34
N ASP A 151 0.40 40.36 7.46
CA ASP A 151 0.33 40.19 6.00
C ASP A 151 1.16 39.00 5.49
N VAL A 152 2.29 38.72 6.13
CA VAL A 152 3.22 37.63 5.79
C VAL A 152 2.62 36.24 6.07
N GLU A 153 1.71 36.12 7.04
CA GLU A 153 1.15 34.83 7.48
C GLU A 153 -0.12 34.45 6.73
N ARG A 154 -0.91 35.45 6.28
CA ARG A 154 -2.19 35.25 5.58
C ARG A 154 -2.13 34.26 4.39
N PRO A 155 -1.11 34.26 3.51
CA PRO A 155 -1.01 33.25 2.45
C PRO A 155 -0.89 31.82 2.97
N GLY A 156 -0.14 31.60 4.05
CA GLY A 156 0.03 30.29 4.69
C GLY A 156 -1.24 29.82 5.39
N LEU A 157 -1.96 30.73 6.05
CA LEU A 157 -3.27 30.45 6.67
C LEU A 157 -4.31 30.01 5.64
N ILE A 158 -4.33 30.65 4.46
CA ILE A 158 -5.17 30.25 3.33
C ILE A 158 -4.75 28.87 2.80
N ALA A 159 -3.46 28.68 2.50
CA ALA A 159 -2.93 27.44 1.93
C ALA A 159 -3.07 26.21 2.86
N ALA A 160 -3.23 26.40 4.17
CA ALA A 160 -3.45 25.32 5.14
C ALA A 160 -4.86 24.71 5.07
N LEU A 161 -5.87 25.43 4.56
CA LEU A 161 -7.28 25.04 4.60
C LEU A 161 -7.58 23.65 4.00
N PRO A 162 -7.03 23.24 2.83
CA PRO A 162 -7.35 21.94 2.25
C PRO A 162 -6.80 20.77 3.07
N ARG A 163 -5.73 21.00 3.86
CA ARG A 163 -5.17 19.99 4.77
C ARG A 163 -6.03 19.81 6.01
N LEU A 164 -6.60 20.89 6.55
CA LEU A 164 -7.54 20.82 7.68
C LEU A 164 -8.78 19.98 7.33
N PHE A 165 -9.26 20.09 6.08
CA PHE A 165 -10.45 19.38 5.59
C PHE A 165 -10.15 18.09 4.81
N GLN A 166 -8.91 17.59 4.79
CA GLN A 166 -8.51 16.40 4.02
C GLN A 166 -9.31 15.13 4.36
N ARG A 167 -9.92 15.07 5.55
CA ARG A 167 -10.73 13.93 6.04
C ARG A 167 -12.24 14.24 6.12
N SER A 168 -12.70 15.32 5.48
CA SER A 168 -14.14 15.62 5.40
C SER A 168 -14.89 14.51 4.66
N PRO A 169 -16.01 13.97 5.18
CA PRO A 169 -16.91 13.09 4.44
C PRO A 169 -17.72 13.83 3.37
N ASP A 170 -17.76 15.17 3.39
CA ASP A 170 -18.37 16.01 2.36
C ASP A 170 -17.43 17.16 1.95
N PRO A 171 -16.54 16.93 0.97
CA PRO A 171 -15.69 17.98 0.41
C PRO A 171 -16.46 19.06 -0.38
N LYS A 172 -17.68 18.78 -0.84
CA LYS A 172 -18.52 19.76 -1.57
C LYS A 172 -19.07 20.82 -0.64
N SER A 173 -19.52 20.45 0.56
CA SER A 173 -19.88 21.41 1.61
C SER A 173 -18.69 22.29 2.02
N VAL A 174 -17.48 21.73 2.10
CA VAL A 174 -16.25 22.50 2.36
C VAL A 174 -15.98 23.54 1.27
N LEU A 175 -16.04 23.13 -0.01
CA LEU A 175 -15.86 24.04 -1.14
C LEU A 175 -16.95 25.13 -1.20
N ALA A 176 -18.21 24.76 -0.95
CA ALA A 176 -19.33 25.70 -0.95
C ALA A 176 -19.22 26.75 0.17
N ALA A 177 -18.74 26.36 1.36
CA ALA A 177 -18.54 27.28 2.47
C ALA A 177 -17.31 28.18 2.28
N LEU A 178 -16.17 27.64 1.86
CA LEU A 178 -14.90 28.38 1.80
C LEU A 178 -14.71 29.14 0.48
N GLY A 179 -15.29 28.68 -0.63
CA GLY A 179 -15.16 29.30 -1.95
C GLY A 179 -15.41 30.81 -1.96
N PRO A 180 -16.54 31.32 -1.44
CA PRO A 180 -16.82 32.76 -1.40
C PRO A 180 -15.78 33.58 -0.61
N VAL A 181 -15.17 32.99 0.45
CA VAL A 181 -14.12 33.66 1.23
C VAL A 181 -12.81 33.74 0.46
N LEU A 182 -12.50 32.72 -0.34
CA LEU A 182 -11.32 32.64 -1.20
C LEU A 182 -11.47 33.60 -2.40
N GLN A 183 -12.62 33.60 -3.06
CA GLN A 183 -12.94 34.47 -4.20
C GLN A 183 -12.91 35.97 -3.84
N ALA A 184 -13.15 36.31 -2.58
CA ALA A 184 -13.02 37.68 -2.07
C ALA A 184 -11.56 38.15 -1.88
N GLN A 185 -10.56 37.27 -2.00
CA GLN A 185 -9.15 37.64 -1.80
C GLN A 185 -8.52 38.29 -3.04
N THR A 186 -7.90 39.44 -2.83
CA THR A 186 -7.29 40.26 -3.90
C THR A 186 -5.81 40.55 -3.65
N GLY A 187 -5.11 41.11 -4.65
CA GLY A 187 -3.71 41.48 -4.52
C GLY A 187 -2.82 40.29 -4.18
N ALA A 188 -1.92 40.45 -3.22
CA ALA A 188 -0.96 39.43 -2.80
C ALA A 188 -1.59 38.12 -2.29
N LEU A 189 -2.85 38.14 -1.82
CA LEU A 189 -3.54 36.93 -1.33
C LEU A 189 -4.22 36.12 -2.45
N LYS A 190 -4.42 36.71 -3.64
CA LYS A 190 -5.15 36.06 -4.73
C LYS A 190 -4.52 34.74 -5.19
N PRO A 191 -3.18 34.59 -5.36
CA PRO A 191 -2.60 33.32 -5.79
C PRO A 191 -2.81 32.18 -4.77
N ALA A 192 -2.62 32.46 -3.48
CA ALA A 192 -2.86 31.49 -2.41
C ALA A 192 -4.35 31.06 -2.36
N ALA A 193 -5.27 32.01 -2.59
CA ALA A 193 -6.70 31.73 -2.66
C ALA A 193 -7.07 30.88 -3.87
N LEU A 194 -6.56 31.20 -5.07
CA LEU A 194 -6.76 30.41 -6.29
C LEU A 194 -6.24 28.97 -6.14
N TYR A 195 -5.03 28.78 -5.61
CA TYR A 195 -4.48 27.45 -5.34
C TYR A 195 -5.37 26.66 -4.37
N THR A 196 -5.83 27.32 -3.31
CA THR A 196 -6.66 26.71 -2.27
C THR A 196 -8.04 26.33 -2.80
N GLU A 197 -8.69 27.19 -3.58
CA GLU A 197 -9.97 26.89 -4.20
C GLU A 197 -9.85 25.79 -5.26
N ALA A 198 -8.76 25.77 -6.05
CA ALA A 198 -8.49 24.69 -7.00
C ALA A 198 -8.28 23.35 -6.29
N ARG A 199 -7.55 23.34 -5.16
CA ARG A 199 -7.32 22.14 -4.34
C ARG A 199 -8.61 21.64 -3.67
N LEU A 200 -9.47 22.53 -3.18
CA LEU A 200 -10.79 22.17 -2.67
C LEU A 200 -11.73 21.68 -3.79
N SER A 201 -11.64 22.28 -4.99
CA SER A 201 -12.39 21.85 -6.18
C SER A 201 -11.98 20.44 -6.63
N LEU A 202 -10.68 20.11 -6.61
CA LEU A 202 -10.18 18.74 -6.81
C LEU A 202 -10.76 17.76 -5.78
N ASN A 203 -10.70 18.10 -4.49
CA ASN A 203 -11.24 17.25 -3.41
C ASN A 203 -12.76 17.04 -3.54
N ALA A 204 -13.49 18.00 -4.13
CA ALA A 204 -14.92 17.94 -4.41
C ALA A 204 -15.28 17.22 -5.74
N GLY A 205 -14.30 16.86 -6.57
CA GLY A 205 -14.51 16.32 -7.92
C GLY A 205 -14.97 17.35 -8.95
N GLU A 206 -14.86 18.65 -8.66
CA GLU A 206 -15.16 19.75 -9.59
C GLU A 206 -13.95 20.04 -10.51
N ASN A 207 -13.48 19.01 -11.22
CA ASN A 207 -12.18 19.03 -11.91
C ASN A 207 -12.07 20.14 -12.97
N ALA A 208 -13.14 20.38 -13.75
CA ALA A 208 -13.20 21.48 -14.72
C ALA A 208 -13.07 22.88 -14.08
N ARG A 209 -13.60 23.07 -12.85
CA ARG A 209 -13.44 24.30 -12.06
C ARG A 209 -12.02 24.42 -11.53
N ALA A 210 -11.47 23.34 -10.97
CA ALA A 210 -10.08 23.27 -10.54
C ALA A 210 -9.11 23.60 -11.69
N LEU A 211 -9.36 23.09 -12.90
CA LEU A 211 -8.59 23.40 -14.11
C LEU A 211 -8.70 24.88 -14.52
N ALA A 212 -9.88 25.49 -14.44
CA ALA A 212 -10.05 26.92 -14.71
C ALA A 212 -9.26 27.78 -13.72
N LEU A 213 -9.38 27.50 -12.43
CA LEU A 213 -8.63 28.15 -11.35
C LEU A 213 -7.11 27.94 -11.48
N THR A 214 -6.68 26.75 -11.93
CA THR A 214 -5.26 26.42 -12.18
C THR A 214 -4.70 27.21 -13.38
N ARG A 215 -5.50 27.41 -14.44
CA ARG A 215 -5.15 28.27 -15.58
C ARG A 215 -5.02 29.73 -15.14
N GLU A 216 -5.94 30.23 -14.31
CA GLU A 216 -5.85 31.59 -13.75
C GLU A 216 -4.64 31.76 -12.82
N LEU A 217 -4.35 30.77 -11.96
CA LEU A 217 -3.17 30.76 -11.11
C LEU A 217 -1.87 30.79 -11.93
N ASN A 218 -1.80 30.05 -13.03
CA ASN A 218 -0.64 30.09 -13.95
C ASN A 218 -0.53 31.42 -14.69
N GLN A 219 -1.62 32.16 -14.92
CA GLN A 219 -1.57 33.51 -15.47
C GLN A 219 -1.13 34.55 -14.42
N ALA A 220 -1.55 34.38 -13.16
CA ALA A 220 -1.16 35.24 -12.05
C ALA A 220 0.28 35.00 -11.57
N MET A 221 0.79 33.77 -11.68
CA MET A 221 2.17 33.38 -11.33
C MET A 221 2.78 32.49 -12.44
N PRO A 222 3.20 33.06 -13.59
CA PRO A 222 3.72 32.27 -14.73
C PRO A 222 4.93 31.39 -14.42
N GLU A 223 5.74 31.78 -13.42
CA GLU A 223 6.90 31.02 -12.96
C GLU A 223 6.65 30.16 -11.70
N GLY A 224 5.47 30.24 -11.08
CA GLY A 224 5.16 29.51 -9.85
C GLY A 224 4.93 28.01 -10.09
N ASP A 225 5.39 27.16 -9.18
CA ASP A 225 5.24 25.70 -9.31
C ASP A 225 3.87 25.17 -8.81
N ASP A 226 3.16 25.94 -7.99
CA ASP A 226 1.82 25.62 -7.46
C ASP A 226 0.81 25.22 -8.54
N ALA A 227 0.79 25.97 -9.65
CA ALA A 227 -0.08 25.68 -10.80
C ALA A 227 0.34 24.41 -11.56
N MET A 228 1.64 24.08 -11.54
CA MET A 228 2.15 22.85 -12.16
C MET A 228 1.81 21.63 -11.31
N GLN A 229 1.88 21.75 -9.98
CA GLN A 229 1.43 20.69 -9.07
C GLN A 229 -0.05 20.38 -9.31
N LEU A 230 -0.91 21.41 -9.31
CA LEU A 230 -2.34 21.25 -9.59
C LEU A 230 -2.60 20.66 -10.99
N ALA A 231 -1.84 21.08 -12.02
CA ALA A 231 -1.99 20.53 -13.37
C ALA A 231 -1.59 19.05 -13.46
N VAL A 232 -0.53 18.63 -12.76
CA VAL A 232 -0.13 17.22 -12.65
C VAL A 232 -1.21 16.40 -11.91
N ASP A 233 -1.74 16.91 -10.79
CA ASP A 233 -2.78 16.24 -10.01
C ASP A 233 -4.12 16.15 -10.77
N LEU A 234 -4.40 17.10 -11.68
CA LEU A 234 -5.58 17.11 -12.56
C LEU A 234 -5.47 16.12 -13.72
N LEU A 235 -4.27 15.91 -14.28
CA LEU A 235 -4.05 15.21 -15.55
C LEU A 235 -4.77 13.84 -15.69
N PRO A 236 -4.86 12.97 -14.66
CA PRO A 236 -5.54 11.67 -14.79
C PRO A 236 -7.06 11.76 -15.00
N ALA A 237 -7.68 12.89 -14.66
CA ALA A 237 -9.12 13.13 -14.81
C ALA A 237 -9.45 14.23 -15.83
N GLU A 238 -8.54 15.18 -16.04
CA GLU A 238 -8.66 16.30 -16.98
C GLU A 238 -7.41 16.37 -17.89
N PRO A 239 -7.39 15.63 -19.01
CA PRO A 239 -6.26 15.64 -19.96
C PRO A 239 -5.89 17.04 -20.47
N GLN A 240 -6.84 17.98 -20.45
CA GLN A 240 -6.62 19.39 -20.78
C GLN A 240 -5.61 20.13 -19.87
N ALA A 241 -5.22 19.57 -18.73
CA ALA A 241 -4.18 20.11 -17.86
C ALA A 241 -2.76 19.95 -18.45
N GLU A 242 -2.57 18.96 -19.33
CA GLU A 242 -1.30 18.64 -19.99
C GLU A 242 -0.65 19.82 -20.70
N ALA A 243 -1.47 20.69 -21.31
CA ALA A 243 -1.02 21.88 -22.02
C ALA A 243 -0.25 22.88 -21.12
N LEU A 244 -0.56 22.92 -19.81
CA LEU A 244 0.18 23.75 -18.85
C LEU A 244 1.55 23.13 -18.54
N ILE A 245 1.57 21.83 -18.24
CA ILE A 245 2.77 21.07 -17.87
C ILE A 245 3.78 21.07 -19.02
N THR A 246 3.31 20.74 -20.23
CA THR A 246 4.14 20.66 -21.43
C THR A 246 4.68 22.03 -21.85
N ALA A 247 3.90 23.10 -21.76
CA ALA A 247 4.39 24.46 -22.00
C ALA A 247 5.50 24.86 -21.01
N ARG A 248 5.36 24.54 -19.71
CA ARG A 248 6.42 24.76 -18.72
C ARG A 248 7.67 23.94 -19.01
N LEU A 249 7.52 22.66 -19.35
CA LEU A 249 8.65 21.76 -19.69
C LEU A 249 9.32 22.08 -21.04
N GLN A 250 8.69 22.87 -21.92
CA GLN A 250 9.31 23.45 -23.11
C GLN A 250 10.12 24.72 -22.77
N GLN A 251 9.63 25.55 -21.84
CA GLN A 251 10.30 26.77 -21.40
C GLN A 251 11.47 26.51 -20.44
N LYS A 252 11.33 25.51 -19.57
CA LYS A 252 12.30 25.12 -18.53
C LYS A 252 12.53 23.59 -18.56
N PRO A 253 13.24 23.05 -19.56
CA PRO A 253 13.42 21.60 -19.73
C PRO A 253 14.12 20.89 -18.56
N GLU A 254 14.89 21.65 -17.79
CA GLU A 254 15.64 21.25 -16.59
C GLU A 254 14.78 20.99 -15.34
N GLN A 255 13.45 21.25 -15.39
CA GLN A 255 12.54 20.91 -14.29
C GLN A 255 12.28 19.39 -14.21
N HIS A 256 13.32 18.61 -13.89
CA HIS A 256 13.29 17.15 -13.79
C HIS A 256 12.27 16.65 -12.76
N ALA A 257 12.06 17.38 -11.66
CA ALA A 257 11.04 17.07 -10.66
C ALA A 257 9.62 17.14 -11.26
N LEU A 258 9.32 18.18 -12.04
CA LEU A 258 8.04 18.32 -12.76
C LEU A 258 7.89 17.23 -13.81
N ARG A 259 8.93 16.95 -14.61
CA ARG A 259 8.91 15.89 -15.63
C ARG A 259 8.66 14.50 -15.01
N GLN A 260 9.23 14.21 -13.84
CA GLN A 260 9.00 12.97 -13.11
C GLN A 260 7.57 12.90 -12.53
N ALA A 261 7.02 14.01 -12.05
CA ALA A 261 5.65 14.07 -11.56
C ALA A 261 4.64 13.89 -12.73
N TYR A 262 4.89 14.55 -13.86
CA TYR A 262 4.14 14.42 -15.11
C TYR A 262 4.14 12.97 -15.63
N ALA A 263 5.31 12.33 -15.72
CA ALA A 263 5.42 10.93 -16.13
C ALA A 263 4.62 9.97 -15.23
N ARG A 264 4.55 10.24 -13.92
CA ARG A 264 3.73 9.45 -12.97
C ARG A 264 2.23 9.68 -13.18
N ALA A 265 1.80 10.92 -13.44
CA ALA A 265 0.41 11.23 -13.74
C ALA A 265 -0.04 10.62 -15.09
N LEU A 266 0.85 10.53 -16.08
CA LEU A 266 0.59 9.79 -17.33
C LEU A 266 0.35 8.29 -17.08
N ILE A 267 1.06 7.65 -16.14
CA ILE A 267 0.79 6.25 -15.76
C ILE A 267 -0.60 6.12 -15.12
N GLN A 268 -0.96 7.02 -14.21
CA GLN A 268 -2.31 7.06 -13.60
C GLN A 268 -3.41 7.24 -14.66
N ALA A 269 -3.17 8.13 -15.63
CA ALA A 269 -4.02 8.38 -16.80
C ALA A 269 -4.06 7.22 -17.84
N GLN A 270 -3.50 6.05 -17.53
CA GLN A 270 -3.41 4.88 -18.41
C GLN A 270 -2.64 5.14 -19.73
N ARG A 271 -1.64 6.04 -19.70
CA ARG A 271 -0.78 6.41 -20.85
C ARG A 271 0.70 6.00 -20.64
N PRO A 272 1.02 4.72 -20.36
CA PRO A 272 2.38 4.27 -20.07
C PRO A 272 3.37 4.49 -21.23
N ALA A 273 2.91 4.40 -22.48
CA ALA A 273 3.75 4.61 -23.66
C ALA A 273 4.27 6.06 -23.82
N GLU A 274 3.63 7.03 -23.15
CA GLU A 274 4.06 8.42 -23.10
C GLU A 274 4.88 8.70 -21.84
N ALA A 275 4.50 8.11 -20.70
CA ALA A 275 5.33 8.10 -19.49
C ALA A 275 6.74 7.55 -19.76
N ALA A 276 6.87 6.48 -20.58
CA ALA A 276 8.15 5.94 -21.01
C ALA A 276 9.02 6.97 -21.77
N ARG A 277 8.44 7.89 -22.53
CA ARG A 277 9.18 8.96 -23.24
C ARG A 277 9.73 9.98 -22.25
N GLU A 278 8.90 10.39 -21.29
CA GLU A 278 9.32 11.34 -20.25
C GLU A 278 10.38 10.75 -19.31
N PHE A 279 10.27 9.47 -18.96
CA PHE A 279 11.34 8.78 -18.23
C PHE A 279 12.61 8.61 -19.07
N ARG A 280 12.52 8.44 -20.39
CA ARG A 280 13.69 8.43 -21.28
C ARG A 280 14.43 9.77 -21.26
N HIS A 281 13.70 10.88 -21.35
CA HIS A 281 14.29 12.22 -21.18
C HIS A 281 14.90 12.46 -19.80
N LEU A 282 14.34 11.87 -18.74
CA LEU A 282 14.97 11.89 -17.41
C LEU A 282 16.26 11.06 -17.35
N THR A 283 16.32 9.91 -18.04
CA THR A 283 17.55 9.10 -18.13
C THR A 283 18.63 9.74 -19.01
N GLU A 284 18.25 10.56 -19.99
CA GLU A 284 19.16 11.35 -20.82
C GLU A 284 19.72 12.55 -20.04
N ALA A 285 18.88 13.26 -19.28
CA ALA A 285 19.26 14.47 -18.56
C ALA A 285 19.90 14.23 -17.19
N THR A 286 19.56 13.12 -16.52
CA THR A 286 20.15 12.73 -15.22
C THR A 286 20.82 11.35 -15.30
N PRO A 287 21.85 11.19 -16.17
CA PRO A 287 22.34 9.88 -16.57
C PRO A 287 22.82 9.02 -15.39
N ASP A 288 23.43 9.61 -14.36
CA ASP A 288 23.96 8.89 -13.18
C ASP A 288 22.88 8.46 -12.17
N ASN A 289 21.66 8.98 -12.26
CA ASN A 289 20.58 8.67 -11.33
C ASN A 289 19.92 7.32 -11.69
N PRO A 290 19.96 6.28 -10.83
CA PRO A 290 19.39 4.98 -11.15
C PRO A 290 17.85 4.94 -11.16
N ALA A 291 17.17 5.89 -10.50
CA ALA A 291 15.72 5.82 -10.30
C ALA A 291 14.89 6.02 -11.59
N PRO A 292 15.20 6.99 -12.49
CA PRO A 292 14.57 7.07 -13.80
C PRO A 292 14.80 5.83 -14.67
N TRP A 293 16.00 5.23 -14.62
CA TRP A 293 16.31 4.00 -15.35
C TRP A 293 15.48 2.81 -14.87
N LEU A 294 15.30 2.66 -13.56
CA LEU A 294 14.46 1.61 -12.96
C LEU A 294 12.98 1.78 -13.33
N ALA A 295 12.48 3.02 -13.27
CA ALA A 295 11.10 3.34 -13.65
C ALA A 295 10.85 3.10 -15.15
N LEU A 296 11.77 3.52 -16.03
CA LEU A 296 11.70 3.23 -17.47
C LEU A 296 11.68 1.72 -17.72
N GLY A 297 12.53 0.96 -17.03
CA GLY A 297 12.59 -0.50 -17.11
C GLY A 297 11.27 -1.18 -16.74
N ALA A 298 10.59 -0.70 -15.71
CA ALA A 298 9.28 -1.20 -15.30
C ALA A 298 8.18 -0.90 -16.34
N ILE A 299 8.13 0.32 -16.88
CA ILE A 299 7.10 0.74 -17.83
C ILE A 299 7.25 0.00 -19.17
N GLU A 300 8.49 -0.14 -19.67
CA GLU A 300 8.76 -0.89 -20.90
C GLU A 300 8.48 -2.41 -20.73
N LEU A 301 8.56 -2.95 -19.50
CA LEU A 301 8.14 -4.33 -19.16
C LEU A 301 6.63 -4.53 -19.23
N ASP A 302 5.86 -3.56 -18.74
CA ASP A 302 4.40 -3.61 -18.79
C ASP A 302 3.91 -3.50 -20.24
N LEU A 303 4.53 -2.62 -21.03
CA LEU A 303 4.35 -2.46 -22.48
C LEU A 303 4.84 -3.67 -23.33
N LYS A 304 5.45 -4.68 -22.72
CA LYS A 304 6.06 -5.86 -23.39
C LYS A 304 7.24 -5.54 -24.31
N HIS A 305 7.85 -4.37 -24.17
CA HIS A 305 9.08 -3.97 -24.87
C HIS A 305 10.32 -4.52 -24.17
N ALA A 306 10.37 -5.84 -23.95
CA ALA A 306 11.41 -6.51 -23.17
C ALA A 306 12.87 -6.12 -23.51
N PRO A 307 13.29 -5.88 -24.78
CA PRO A 307 14.64 -5.40 -25.08
C PRO A 307 14.93 -3.98 -24.56
N ALA A 308 13.96 -3.07 -24.63
CA ALA A 308 14.10 -1.71 -24.10
C ALA A 308 14.14 -1.71 -22.57
N ALA A 309 13.29 -2.53 -21.94
CA ALA A 309 13.32 -2.76 -20.50
C ALA A 309 14.68 -3.33 -20.04
N GLU A 310 15.21 -4.35 -20.73
CA GLU A 310 16.51 -4.93 -20.39
C GLU A 310 17.64 -3.88 -20.42
N ILE A 311 17.67 -3.01 -21.43
CA ILE A 311 18.65 -1.93 -21.51
C ILE A 311 18.52 -1.00 -20.29
N ALA A 312 17.31 -0.50 -20.01
CA ALA A 312 17.09 0.46 -18.93
C ALA A 312 17.40 -0.13 -17.54
N LEU A 313 17.01 -1.39 -17.28
CA LEU A 313 17.29 -2.08 -16.02
C LEU A 313 18.79 -2.36 -15.83
N ARG A 314 19.52 -2.71 -16.91
CA ARG A 314 20.99 -2.86 -16.86
C ARG A 314 21.70 -1.54 -16.62
N GLU A 315 21.21 -0.43 -17.17
CA GLU A 315 21.73 0.89 -16.83
C GLU A 315 21.46 1.26 -15.37
N SER A 316 20.26 0.99 -14.84
CA SER A 316 19.97 1.19 -13.41
C SER A 316 20.96 0.43 -12.52
N LEU A 317 21.15 -0.87 -12.77
CA LEU A 317 22.07 -1.71 -12.00
C LEU A 317 23.51 -1.21 -12.00
N LYS A 318 24.08 -0.83 -13.17
CA LYS A 318 25.44 -0.25 -13.27
C LYS A 318 25.67 0.91 -12.30
N ARG A 319 24.62 1.68 -11.98
CA ARG A 319 24.67 2.83 -11.07
C ARG A 319 24.38 2.42 -9.62
N LEU A 320 23.46 1.48 -9.39
CA LEU A 320 23.16 0.91 -8.07
C LEU A 320 24.29 0.03 -7.49
N ASP A 321 25.12 -0.55 -8.36
CA ASP A 321 26.30 -1.36 -8.01
C ASP A 321 27.52 -0.49 -7.59
N THR A 322 27.45 0.83 -7.78
CA THR A 322 28.51 1.73 -7.29
C THR A 322 28.54 1.78 -5.75
N PRO A 323 29.73 1.85 -5.12
CA PRO A 323 29.85 1.92 -3.66
C PRO A 323 29.05 3.10 -3.08
N ALA A 324 28.16 2.80 -2.14
CA ALA A 324 27.28 3.79 -1.53
C ALA A 324 28.03 4.63 -0.48
N ALA A 325 28.51 5.80 -0.89
CA ALA A 325 28.88 6.87 0.04
C ALA A 325 27.59 7.56 0.52
N GLY A 326 27.00 7.08 1.61
CA GLY A 326 25.71 7.57 2.10
C GLY A 326 25.29 6.96 3.44
N THR A 327 24.09 7.34 3.88
CA THR A 327 23.43 6.84 5.09
C THR A 327 22.97 5.39 4.96
N GLU A 328 22.64 4.75 6.09
CA GLU A 328 22.07 3.39 6.09
C GLU A 328 20.79 3.29 5.24
N ALA A 329 19.96 4.35 5.24
CA ALA A 329 18.76 4.41 4.43
C ALA A 329 19.06 4.39 2.92
N GLU A 330 20.11 5.08 2.46
CA GLU A 330 20.52 5.10 1.05
C GLU A 330 21.20 3.77 0.64
N ILE A 331 21.96 3.15 1.54
CA ILE A 331 22.51 1.80 1.35
C ILE A 331 21.37 0.79 1.16
N ARG A 332 20.33 0.88 2.01
CA ARG A 332 19.15 0.01 1.97
C ARG A 332 18.32 0.23 0.71
N ALA A 333 17.97 1.47 0.37
CA ALA A 333 17.22 1.81 -0.84
C ALA A 333 17.95 1.39 -2.12
N ARG A 334 19.30 1.44 -2.14
CA ARG A 334 20.10 0.89 -3.25
C ARG A 334 20.02 -0.64 -3.32
N ALA A 335 20.02 -1.34 -2.19
CA ALA A 335 19.86 -2.80 -2.16
C ALA A 335 18.46 -3.24 -2.64
N GLU A 336 17.41 -2.59 -2.15
CA GLU A 336 16.02 -2.79 -2.60
C GLU A 336 15.90 -2.52 -4.12
N GLY A 337 16.49 -1.43 -4.62
CA GLY A 337 16.54 -1.12 -6.04
C GLY A 337 17.26 -2.17 -6.89
N ARG A 338 18.38 -2.75 -6.41
CA ARG A 338 19.05 -3.87 -7.11
C ARG A 338 18.18 -5.11 -7.14
N GLN A 339 17.55 -5.44 -6.02
CA GLN A 339 16.65 -6.59 -5.89
C GLN A 339 15.50 -6.48 -6.91
N GLN A 340 14.85 -5.31 -6.96
CA GLN A 340 13.78 -5.00 -7.92
C GLN A 340 14.26 -5.10 -9.37
N ALA A 341 15.44 -4.53 -9.69
CA ALA A 341 15.99 -4.56 -11.04
C ALA A 341 16.33 -5.99 -11.53
N TRP A 342 16.85 -6.87 -10.65
CA TRP A 342 17.13 -8.27 -11.00
C TRP A 342 15.86 -9.09 -11.21
N LEU A 343 14.82 -8.88 -10.40
CA LEU A 343 13.50 -9.50 -10.58
C LEU A 343 12.88 -9.07 -11.93
N MET A 344 12.94 -7.78 -12.25
CA MET A 344 12.47 -7.23 -13.51
C MET A 344 13.29 -7.75 -14.72
N LEU A 345 14.61 -7.88 -14.60
CA LEU A 345 15.44 -8.47 -15.66
C LEU A 345 15.09 -9.94 -15.93
N SER A 346 14.71 -10.70 -14.90
CA SER A 346 14.19 -12.05 -15.10
C SER A 346 12.93 -12.04 -15.94
N GLN A 347 11.96 -11.18 -15.59
CA GLN A 347 10.71 -11.03 -16.32
C GLN A 347 10.94 -10.58 -17.78
N ALA A 348 11.91 -9.71 -18.05
CA ALA A 348 12.26 -9.28 -19.41
C ALA A 348 12.86 -10.42 -20.25
N ALA A 349 13.70 -11.25 -19.64
CA ALA A 349 14.23 -12.44 -20.28
C ALA A 349 13.15 -13.52 -20.51
N GLU A 350 12.21 -13.72 -19.57
CA GLU A 350 11.06 -14.61 -19.75
C GLU A 350 10.14 -14.17 -20.90
N GLN A 351 9.85 -12.86 -21.02
CA GLN A 351 9.06 -12.31 -22.13
C GLN A 351 9.71 -12.58 -23.51
N ARG A 352 11.03 -12.77 -23.57
CA ARG A 352 11.79 -13.16 -24.76
C ARG A 352 11.93 -14.68 -24.96
N GLY A 353 11.46 -15.49 -24.02
CA GLY A 353 11.72 -16.93 -23.98
C GLY A 353 13.14 -17.33 -23.57
N ASP A 354 13.99 -16.38 -23.12
CA ASP A 354 15.36 -16.65 -22.69
C ASP A 354 15.39 -17.11 -21.22
N LEU A 355 14.94 -18.35 -21.00
CA LEU A 355 14.85 -18.96 -19.67
C LEU A 355 16.21 -19.01 -18.95
N LYS A 356 17.31 -19.06 -19.71
CA LYS A 356 18.68 -19.08 -19.16
C LYS A 356 19.08 -17.71 -18.63
N ALA A 357 18.84 -16.64 -19.37
CA ALA A 357 19.05 -15.28 -18.86
C ALA A 357 18.09 -14.95 -17.70
N ALA A 358 16.86 -15.46 -17.75
CA ALA A 358 15.87 -15.27 -16.68
C ALA A 358 16.31 -15.90 -15.35
N GLU A 359 16.79 -17.14 -15.38
CA GLU A 359 17.33 -17.83 -14.19
C GLU A 359 18.59 -17.13 -13.66
N ALA A 360 19.51 -16.77 -14.56
CA ALA A 360 20.74 -16.07 -14.21
C ALA A 360 20.50 -14.68 -13.59
N ALA A 361 19.41 -13.99 -13.96
CA ALA A 361 19.00 -12.74 -13.32
C ALA A 361 18.47 -12.98 -11.89
N LEU A 362 17.61 -13.98 -11.68
CA LEU A 362 17.15 -14.33 -10.33
C LEU A 362 18.28 -14.85 -9.44
N HIS A 363 19.31 -15.48 -9.99
CA HIS A 363 20.50 -15.90 -9.24
C HIS A 363 21.29 -14.70 -8.68
N LYS A 364 21.05 -13.47 -9.16
CA LYS A 364 21.62 -12.22 -8.62
C LYS A 364 20.74 -11.51 -7.59
N VAL A 365 19.60 -12.09 -7.22
CA VAL A 365 18.74 -11.57 -6.16
C VAL A 365 19.33 -11.93 -4.80
N ASP A 366 20.03 -10.98 -4.16
CA ASP A 366 20.53 -11.11 -2.80
C ASP A 366 19.39 -11.46 -1.82
N GLY A 367 19.64 -12.36 -0.87
CA GLY A 367 18.65 -12.76 0.14
C GLY A 367 17.41 -13.48 -0.40
N ALA A 368 17.45 -13.99 -1.65
CA ALA A 368 16.34 -14.66 -2.33
C ALA A 368 15.51 -15.60 -1.44
N GLY A 369 14.25 -15.24 -1.20
CA GLY A 369 13.27 -16.06 -0.49
C GLY A 369 12.86 -17.32 -1.26
N LEU A 370 12.03 -18.17 -0.63
CA LEU A 370 11.56 -19.42 -1.23
C LEU A 370 10.76 -19.19 -2.53
N ASP A 371 10.10 -18.04 -2.67
CA ASP A 371 9.41 -17.60 -3.89
C ASP A 371 10.38 -17.40 -5.08
N VAL A 372 11.52 -16.74 -4.84
CA VAL A 372 12.57 -16.54 -5.84
C VAL A 372 13.28 -17.86 -6.16
N GLN A 373 13.51 -18.70 -5.14
CA GLN A 373 14.08 -20.03 -5.31
C GLN A 373 13.16 -20.95 -6.12
N PHE A 374 11.84 -20.88 -5.90
CA PHE A 374 10.83 -21.59 -6.69
C PHE A 374 10.76 -21.11 -8.13
N ARG A 375 10.76 -19.79 -8.38
CA ARG A 375 10.84 -19.23 -9.74
C ARG A 375 12.09 -19.69 -10.48
N ARG A 376 13.25 -19.71 -9.82
CA ARG A 376 14.50 -20.26 -10.38
C ARG A 376 14.38 -21.75 -10.69
N ALA A 377 13.80 -22.53 -9.79
CA ALA A 377 13.60 -23.96 -10.00
C ALA A 377 12.66 -24.23 -11.19
N SER A 378 11.53 -23.53 -11.30
CA SER A 378 10.61 -23.64 -12.45
C SER A 378 11.30 -23.25 -13.77
N LEU A 379 12.14 -22.21 -13.76
CA LEU A 379 12.97 -21.84 -14.92
C LEU A 379 14.05 -22.87 -15.28
N LEU A 380 14.65 -23.56 -14.30
CA LEU A 380 15.58 -24.67 -14.55
C LEU A 380 14.85 -25.91 -15.07
N ALA A 381 13.68 -26.24 -14.54
CA ALA A 381 12.87 -27.36 -14.98
C ALA A 381 12.39 -27.17 -16.44
N ARG A 382 11.92 -25.96 -16.79
CA ARG A 382 11.59 -25.55 -18.17
C ARG A 382 12.81 -25.52 -19.12
N GLN A 383 14.05 -25.57 -18.60
CA GLN A 383 15.29 -25.78 -19.38
C GLN A 383 15.69 -27.28 -19.47
N GLY A 384 14.88 -28.21 -18.97
CA GLY A 384 15.20 -29.64 -18.86
C GLY A 384 16.12 -30.02 -17.69
N LYS A 385 16.48 -29.06 -16.82
CA LYS A 385 17.42 -29.26 -15.70
C LYS A 385 16.71 -29.59 -14.39
N LEU A 386 15.80 -30.57 -14.42
CA LEU A 386 14.97 -30.91 -13.27
C LEU A 386 15.78 -31.29 -12.01
N ALA A 387 16.94 -31.94 -12.17
CA ALA A 387 17.84 -32.26 -11.05
C ALA A 387 18.38 -31.01 -10.33
N ASP A 388 18.84 -29.99 -11.08
CA ASP A 388 19.31 -28.72 -10.52
C ASP A 388 18.15 -27.93 -9.90
N ALA A 389 16.97 -27.97 -10.53
CA ALA A 389 15.75 -27.34 -10.05
C ALA A 389 15.33 -27.87 -8.67
N ARG A 390 15.24 -29.20 -8.52
CA ARG A 390 14.96 -29.86 -7.25
C ARG A 390 15.99 -29.49 -6.18
N LYS A 391 17.27 -29.48 -6.52
CA LYS A 391 18.37 -29.14 -5.61
C LYS A 391 18.29 -27.72 -5.03
N LEU A 392 17.66 -26.76 -5.73
CA LEU A 392 17.40 -25.42 -5.16
C LEU A 392 16.29 -25.42 -4.09
N LEU A 393 15.38 -26.39 -4.14
CA LEU A 393 14.22 -26.46 -3.25
C LEU A 393 14.40 -27.43 -2.09
N GLN A 394 15.34 -28.37 -2.17
CA GLN A 394 15.64 -29.29 -1.08
C GLN A 394 16.01 -28.56 0.23
N PRO A 395 15.57 -29.07 1.40
CA PRO A 395 15.92 -28.50 2.70
C PRO A 395 17.39 -28.73 3.05
N ALA A 396 18.00 -27.73 3.70
CA ALA A 396 19.29 -27.91 4.35
C ALA A 396 19.18 -28.88 5.54
N ALA A 397 20.28 -29.54 5.92
CA ALA A 397 20.28 -30.52 7.01
C ALA A 397 19.97 -29.90 8.39
N ASP A 398 20.25 -28.61 8.55
CA ASP A 398 19.99 -27.75 9.70
C ASP A 398 18.76 -26.84 9.51
N ALA A 399 17.99 -27.01 8.42
CA ALA A 399 16.78 -26.24 8.18
C ALA A 399 15.71 -26.50 9.25
N SER A 400 15.19 -25.42 9.83
CA SER A 400 14.03 -25.44 10.73
C SER A 400 12.85 -26.17 10.08
N ASP A 401 12.02 -26.84 10.88
CA ASP A 401 10.89 -27.62 10.37
C ASP A 401 9.90 -26.80 9.52
N ALA A 402 9.73 -25.50 9.80
CA ALA A 402 8.90 -24.61 8.99
C ALA A 402 9.48 -24.37 7.58
N ASP A 403 10.77 -24.06 7.47
CA ASP A 403 11.45 -23.92 6.17
C ASP A 403 11.49 -25.27 5.44
N ALA A 404 11.78 -26.36 6.15
CA ALA A 404 11.83 -27.70 5.56
C ALA A 404 10.47 -28.18 5.03
N ARG A 405 9.37 -27.90 5.74
CA ARG A 405 7.99 -28.15 5.27
C ARG A 405 7.71 -27.36 3.98
N ALA A 406 7.97 -26.05 4.01
CA ALA A 406 7.70 -25.16 2.87
C ALA A 406 8.52 -25.56 1.63
N ARG A 407 9.79 -25.96 1.84
CA ARG A 407 10.69 -26.48 0.81
C ARG A 407 10.22 -27.78 0.16
N LEU A 408 9.78 -28.75 0.95
CA LEU A 408 9.27 -30.02 0.43
C LEU A 408 7.95 -29.83 -0.34
N LEU A 409 7.07 -28.93 0.13
CA LEU A 409 5.89 -28.50 -0.64
C LEU A 409 6.28 -27.84 -1.98
N ALA A 410 7.29 -26.96 -1.98
CA ALA A 410 7.77 -26.32 -3.20
C ALA A 410 8.38 -27.32 -4.20
N GLU A 411 9.17 -28.31 -3.73
CA GLU A 411 9.73 -29.37 -4.58
C GLU A 411 8.60 -30.28 -5.14
N ALA A 412 7.61 -30.65 -4.33
CA ALA A 412 6.46 -31.42 -4.78
C ALA A 412 5.60 -30.67 -5.81
N GLN A 413 5.37 -29.36 -5.59
CA GLN A 413 4.65 -28.48 -6.52
C GLN A 413 5.40 -28.34 -7.86
N LEU A 414 6.73 -28.15 -7.84
CA LEU A 414 7.56 -28.11 -9.04
C LEU A 414 7.41 -29.39 -9.87
N LEU A 415 7.45 -30.55 -9.21
CA LEU A 415 7.34 -31.85 -9.88
C LEU A 415 5.94 -32.06 -10.49
N ARG A 416 4.89 -31.61 -9.78
CA ARG A 416 3.51 -31.58 -10.28
C ARG A 416 3.35 -30.69 -11.50
N GLU A 417 3.99 -29.52 -11.53
CA GLU A 417 4.03 -28.61 -12.70
C GLU A 417 4.78 -29.19 -13.91
N GLN A 418 5.65 -30.19 -13.70
CA GLN A 418 6.33 -30.92 -14.78
C GLN A 418 5.67 -32.28 -15.09
N GLN A 419 4.48 -32.54 -14.53
CA GLN A 419 3.74 -33.80 -14.64
C GLN A 419 4.49 -35.04 -14.10
N ASP A 420 5.58 -34.85 -13.33
CA ASP A 420 6.26 -35.92 -12.59
C ASP A 420 5.52 -36.22 -11.27
N TYR A 421 4.31 -36.77 -11.40
CA TYR A 421 3.47 -37.13 -10.26
C TYR A 421 4.13 -38.20 -9.37
N ALA A 422 4.93 -39.10 -9.95
CA ALA A 422 5.67 -40.13 -9.20
C ALA A 422 6.81 -39.52 -8.37
N GLY A 423 7.58 -38.59 -8.94
CA GLY A 423 8.61 -37.83 -8.22
C GLY A 423 8.00 -36.93 -7.14
N SER A 424 6.89 -36.25 -7.44
CA SER A 424 6.15 -35.44 -6.47
C SER A 424 5.66 -36.27 -5.29
N LEU A 425 5.06 -37.44 -5.57
CA LEU A 425 4.63 -38.40 -4.55
C LEU A 425 5.80 -38.89 -3.69
N ALA A 426 6.99 -39.14 -4.26
CA ALA A 426 8.17 -39.55 -3.49
C ALA A 426 8.67 -38.45 -2.52
N VAL A 427 8.60 -37.18 -2.94
CA VAL A 427 8.88 -36.03 -2.04
C VAL A 427 7.84 -35.95 -0.92
N LEU A 428 6.55 -36.09 -1.25
CA LEU A 428 5.47 -36.01 -0.27
C LEU A 428 5.50 -37.17 0.74
N LYS A 429 5.82 -38.41 0.31
CA LYS A 429 6.08 -39.54 1.22
C LYS A 429 7.28 -39.28 2.15
N THR A 430 8.29 -38.56 1.69
CA THR A 430 9.42 -38.14 2.54
C THR A 430 8.98 -37.06 3.54
N ALA A 431 8.13 -36.12 3.10
CA ALA A 431 7.60 -35.06 3.94
C ALA A 431 6.65 -35.57 5.04
N THR A 432 5.73 -36.49 4.72
CA THR A 432 4.80 -37.09 5.72
C THR A 432 5.50 -38.05 6.69
N VAL A 433 6.68 -38.60 6.35
CA VAL A 433 7.54 -39.30 7.31
C VAL A 433 8.21 -38.32 8.29
N ARG A 434 8.66 -37.14 7.84
CA ARG A 434 9.20 -36.09 8.74
C ARG A 434 8.09 -35.41 9.55
N PHE A 435 6.89 -35.28 9.00
CA PHE A 435 5.76 -34.53 9.57
C PHE A 435 4.47 -35.39 9.65
N PRO A 436 4.45 -36.45 10.49
CA PRO A 436 3.43 -37.51 10.42
C PRO A 436 2.00 -37.11 10.84
N GLY A 437 1.82 -35.93 11.45
CA GLY A 437 0.52 -35.35 11.80
C GLY A 437 0.09 -34.16 10.92
N ASP A 438 0.87 -33.81 9.89
CA ASP A 438 0.58 -32.65 9.05
C ASP A 438 -0.51 -32.98 8.00
N THR A 439 -1.72 -32.49 8.25
CA THR A 439 -2.90 -32.83 7.44
C THR A 439 -2.80 -32.36 5.99
N ASP A 440 -2.09 -31.25 5.75
CA ASP A 440 -1.99 -30.69 4.41
C ASP A 440 -0.98 -31.50 3.58
N LEU A 441 0.16 -31.90 4.18
CA LEU A 441 1.11 -32.81 3.53
C LEU A 441 0.51 -34.19 3.24
N ILE A 442 -0.32 -34.72 4.14
CA ILE A 442 -1.02 -36.01 3.93
C ILE A 442 -2.09 -35.87 2.83
N TYR A 443 -2.77 -34.73 2.75
CA TYR A 443 -3.72 -34.43 1.68
C TYR A 443 -3.03 -34.29 0.31
N GLU A 444 -1.96 -33.51 0.20
CA GLU A 444 -1.17 -33.39 -1.03
C GLU A 444 -0.58 -34.75 -1.46
N GLN A 445 -0.12 -35.58 -0.50
CA GLN A 445 0.29 -36.96 -0.80
C GLN A 445 -0.87 -37.74 -1.42
N ALA A 446 -2.09 -37.66 -0.87
CA ALA A 446 -3.25 -38.36 -1.42
C ALA A 446 -3.57 -37.93 -2.86
N MET A 447 -3.48 -36.63 -3.16
CA MET A 447 -3.74 -36.09 -4.50
C MET A 447 -2.68 -36.54 -5.53
N MET A 448 -1.40 -36.65 -5.14
CA MET A 448 -0.39 -37.24 -6.03
C MET A 448 -0.50 -38.77 -6.12
N THR A 449 -0.94 -39.45 -5.06
CA THR A 449 -1.30 -40.87 -5.08
C THR A 449 -2.47 -41.17 -6.04
N GLU A 450 -3.46 -40.27 -6.14
CA GLU A 450 -4.53 -40.35 -7.13
C GLU A 450 -4.01 -40.18 -8.57
N LYS A 451 -3.14 -39.18 -8.81
CA LYS A 451 -2.54 -38.93 -10.13
C LYS A 451 -1.60 -40.05 -10.62
N VAL A 452 -1.20 -41.00 -9.75
CA VAL A 452 -0.53 -42.26 -10.14
C VAL A 452 -1.45 -43.50 -10.05
N GLY A 453 -2.76 -43.31 -9.91
CA GLY A 453 -3.78 -44.37 -9.95
C GLY A 453 -3.85 -45.28 -8.71
N SER A 454 -3.18 -44.94 -7.62
CA SER A 454 -3.07 -45.79 -6.41
C SER A 454 -4.21 -45.53 -5.42
N PHE A 455 -5.46 -45.65 -5.89
CA PHE A 455 -6.67 -45.16 -5.21
C PHE A 455 -6.90 -45.71 -3.79
N ASP A 456 -6.43 -46.92 -3.47
CA ASP A 456 -6.58 -47.50 -2.13
C ASP A 456 -5.67 -46.80 -1.10
N GLU A 457 -4.45 -46.40 -1.51
CA GLU A 457 -3.59 -45.56 -0.68
C GLU A 457 -4.18 -44.14 -0.56
N MET A 458 -4.77 -43.60 -1.63
CA MET A 458 -5.45 -42.29 -1.59
C MET A 458 -6.62 -42.31 -0.59
N GLU A 459 -7.46 -43.34 -0.61
CA GLU A 459 -8.55 -43.49 0.37
C GLU A 459 -8.02 -43.57 1.81
N ALA A 460 -6.97 -44.37 2.05
CA ALA A 460 -6.37 -44.49 3.38
C ALA A 460 -5.80 -43.15 3.89
N LEU A 461 -5.13 -42.38 3.02
CA LEU A 461 -4.60 -41.05 3.35
C LEU A 461 -5.71 -40.04 3.62
N LEU A 462 -6.75 -39.97 2.77
CA LEU A 462 -7.87 -39.03 2.97
C LEU A 462 -8.68 -39.36 4.22
N ARG A 463 -8.88 -40.66 4.55
CA ARG A 463 -9.47 -41.06 5.83
C ARG A 463 -8.61 -40.65 7.02
N LYS A 464 -7.28 -40.81 6.95
CA LYS A 464 -6.36 -40.31 7.98
C LYS A 464 -6.44 -38.78 8.16
N VAL A 465 -6.59 -38.01 7.07
CA VAL A 465 -6.82 -36.55 7.16
C VAL A 465 -8.15 -36.23 7.85
N ILE A 466 -9.22 -36.94 7.51
CA ILE A 466 -10.55 -36.79 8.14
C ILE A 466 -10.50 -37.15 9.64
N GLU A 467 -9.73 -38.17 10.02
CA GLU A 467 -9.52 -38.57 11.42
C GLU A 467 -8.74 -37.51 12.22
N LEU A 468 -7.63 -37.02 11.65
CA LEU A 468 -6.79 -35.99 12.29
C LEU A 468 -7.45 -34.60 12.34
N LYS A 469 -8.32 -34.28 11.38
CA LYS A 469 -8.92 -32.95 11.19
C LYS A 469 -10.36 -33.07 10.64
N PRO A 470 -11.36 -33.37 11.50
CA PRO A 470 -12.75 -33.68 11.10
C PRO A 470 -13.57 -32.51 10.51
N ASP A 471 -12.96 -31.34 10.38
CA ASP A 471 -13.49 -30.13 9.74
C ASP A 471 -12.82 -29.82 8.37
N TYR A 472 -11.84 -30.62 7.93
CA TYR A 472 -11.12 -30.41 6.66
C TYR A 472 -11.96 -30.83 5.44
N HIS A 473 -12.90 -29.97 5.04
CA HIS A 473 -13.85 -30.17 3.95
C HIS A 473 -13.21 -30.66 2.63
N HIS A 474 -11.99 -30.24 2.31
CA HIS A 474 -11.27 -30.69 1.11
C HIS A 474 -11.07 -32.22 1.07
N ALA A 475 -10.72 -32.88 2.18
CA ALA A 475 -10.52 -34.32 2.19
C ALA A 475 -11.83 -35.11 2.04
N TYR A 476 -12.92 -34.61 2.62
CA TYR A 476 -14.26 -35.15 2.38
C TYR A 476 -14.67 -35.00 0.91
N ASN A 477 -14.46 -33.82 0.31
CA ASN A 477 -14.82 -33.57 -1.08
C ASN A 477 -14.01 -34.42 -2.04
N ALA A 478 -12.69 -34.47 -1.89
CA ALA A 478 -11.81 -35.24 -2.76
C ALA A 478 -12.12 -36.75 -2.70
N LEU A 479 -12.35 -37.31 -1.50
CA LEU A 479 -12.70 -38.73 -1.36
C LEU A 479 -14.06 -39.05 -2.00
N GLY A 480 -15.06 -38.18 -1.78
CA GLY A 480 -16.38 -38.34 -2.38
C GLY A 480 -16.37 -38.17 -3.90
N TYR A 481 -15.66 -37.16 -4.42
CA TYR A 481 -15.48 -36.94 -5.85
C TYR A 481 -14.76 -38.11 -6.52
N SER A 482 -13.67 -38.62 -5.92
CA SER A 482 -12.92 -39.76 -6.47
C SER A 482 -13.76 -41.05 -6.51
N PHE A 483 -14.69 -41.24 -5.57
CA PHE A 483 -15.69 -42.31 -5.64
C PHE A 483 -16.72 -42.06 -6.75
N ALA A 484 -17.24 -40.84 -6.86
CA ALA A 484 -18.19 -40.44 -7.88
C ALA A 484 -17.63 -40.66 -9.30
N ASP A 485 -16.43 -40.13 -9.57
CA ASP A 485 -15.87 -40.13 -10.91
C ASP A 485 -15.59 -41.56 -11.41
N ARG A 486 -14.99 -42.40 -10.55
CA ARG A 486 -14.80 -43.84 -10.79
C ARG A 486 -16.10 -44.66 -10.75
N ASN A 487 -17.24 -44.03 -10.50
CA ASN A 487 -18.57 -44.63 -10.43
C ASN A 487 -18.70 -45.77 -9.39
N VAL A 488 -18.06 -45.60 -8.23
CA VAL A 488 -18.08 -46.57 -7.11
C VAL A 488 -18.69 -45.92 -5.86
N ARG A 489 -19.28 -46.73 -4.96
CA ARG A 489 -19.71 -46.30 -3.61
C ARG A 489 -20.58 -45.02 -3.58
N LEU A 490 -21.35 -44.74 -4.64
CA LEU A 490 -22.07 -43.47 -4.81
C LEU A 490 -22.90 -42.98 -3.61
N PRO A 491 -23.58 -43.83 -2.81
CA PRO A 491 -24.27 -43.37 -1.60
C PRO A 491 -23.33 -42.79 -0.53
N GLU A 492 -22.11 -43.33 -0.41
CA GLU A 492 -21.06 -42.80 0.48
C GLU A 492 -20.41 -41.55 -0.13
N ALA A 493 -20.19 -41.54 -1.45
CA ALA A 493 -19.72 -40.36 -2.18
C ALA A 493 -20.61 -39.14 -1.89
N LYS A 494 -21.94 -39.32 -1.97
CA LYS A 494 -22.92 -38.28 -1.60
C LYS A 494 -22.78 -37.84 -0.16
N GLN A 495 -22.70 -38.76 0.80
CA GLN A 495 -22.58 -38.43 2.24
C GLN A 495 -21.30 -37.64 2.55
N LEU A 496 -20.19 -37.98 1.90
CA LEU A 496 -18.91 -37.29 2.03
C LEU A 496 -18.99 -35.86 1.49
N ILE A 497 -19.52 -35.65 0.28
CA ILE A 497 -19.63 -34.31 -0.32
C ILE A 497 -20.69 -33.47 0.41
N GLU A 498 -21.81 -34.06 0.84
CA GLU A 498 -22.75 -33.38 1.73
C GLU A 498 -22.09 -32.92 3.04
N ARG A 499 -21.17 -33.71 3.61
CA ARG A 499 -20.40 -33.33 4.79
C ARG A 499 -19.41 -32.20 4.47
N ALA A 500 -18.75 -32.23 3.32
CA ALA A 500 -17.92 -31.13 2.84
C ALA A 500 -18.73 -29.82 2.69
N LEU A 501 -19.92 -29.88 2.08
CA LEU A 501 -20.80 -28.72 1.86
C LEU A 501 -21.39 -28.17 3.17
N LYS A 502 -21.61 -29.03 4.17
CA LYS A 502 -22.00 -28.60 5.53
C LYS A 502 -20.86 -27.92 6.30
N LEU A 503 -19.60 -28.16 5.92
CA LEU A 503 -18.40 -27.53 6.49
C LEU A 503 -18.01 -26.24 5.74
N ALA A 504 -18.19 -26.19 4.42
CA ALA A 504 -17.96 -25.01 3.59
C ALA A 504 -19.19 -24.70 2.69
N PRO A 505 -20.25 -24.07 3.25
CA PRO A 505 -21.48 -23.80 2.51
C PRO A 505 -21.27 -22.81 1.36
N GLY A 506 -21.73 -23.17 0.16
CA GLY A 506 -21.69 -22.32 -1.03
C GLY A 506 -20.35 -22.32 -1.78
N GLU A 507 -19.40 -23.18 -1.40
CA GLU A 507 -18.15 -23.36 -2.15
C GLU A 507 -18.44 -24.01 -3.54
N PRO A 508 -18.08 -23.35 -4.67
CA PRO A 508 -18.52 -23.81 -5.99
C PRO A 508 -18.01 -25.18 -6.43
N PHE A 509 -16.79 -25.59 -6.09
CA PHE A 509 -16.26 -26.92 -6.46
C PHE A 509 -16.91 -28.05 -5.65
N ILE A 510 -17.30 -27.79 -4.40
CA ILE A 510 -18.07 -28.76 -3.60
C ILE A 510 -19.50 -28.91 -4.17
N VAL A 511 -20.12 -27.82 -4.63
CA VAL A 511 -21.43 -27.86 -5.31
C VAL A 511 -21.33 -28.58 -6.66
N ASP A 512 -20.25 -28.35 -7.42
CA ASP A 512 -19.93 -29.09 -8.66
C ASP A 512 -19.77 -30.59 -8.39
N SER A 513 -18.95 -30.95 -7.40
CA SER A 513 -18.71 -32.35 -7.00
C SER A 513 -20.01 -33.05 -6.57
N LEU A 514 -20.94 -32.33 -5.92
CA LEU A 514 -22.26 -32.87 -5.57
C LEU A 514 -23.12 -33.07 -6.83
N GLY A 515 -23.08 -32.13 -7.78
CA GLY A 515 -23.73 -32.27 -9.08
C GLY A 515 -23.19 -33.46 -9.89
N TRP A 516 -21.89 -33.73 -9.82
CA TRP A 516 -21.25 -34.90 -10.43
C TRP A 516 -21.71 -36.23 -9.78
N VAL A 517 -21.87 -36.26 -8.46
CA VAL A 517 -22.51 -37.38 -7.76
C VAL A 517 -23.97 -37.58 -8.20
N GLU A 518 -24.77 -36.53 -8.27
CA GLU A 518 -26.16 -36.65 -8.74
C GLU A 518 -26.24 -37.12 -10.19
N PHE A 519 -25.30 -36.71 -11.05
CA PHE A 519 -25.19 -37.21 -12.43
C PHE A 519 -24.89 -38.72 -12.46
N ARG A 520 -23.90 -39.17 -11.68
CA ARG A 520 -23.54 -40.60 -11.56
C ARG A 520 -24.65 -41.45 -10.94
N LEU A 521 -25.48 -40.86 -10.07
CA LEU A 521 -26.72 -41.46 -9.54
C LEU A 521 -27.89 -41.46 -10.54
N GLY A 522 -27.76 -40.82 -11.70
CA GLY A 522 -28.80 -40.70 -12.72
C GLY A 522 -29.80 -39.55 -12.52
N ASN A 523 -29.62 -38.71 -11.50
CA ASN A 523 -30.50 -37.61 -11.13
C ASN A 523 -30.23 -36.34 -11.98
N LEU A 524 -30.31 -36.48 -13.31
CA LEU A 524 -29.96 -35.43 -14.28
C LEU A 524 -30.56 -34.03 -13.97
N PRO A 525 -31.82 -33.87 -13.52
CA PRO A 525 -32.37 -32.54 -13.26
C PRO A 525 -31.71 -31.83 -12.07
N GLU A 526 -31.37 -32.55 -11.01
CA GLU A 526 -30.71 -31.99 -9.82
C GLU A 526 -29.22 -31.75 -10.10
N ALA A 527 -28.57 -32.68 -10.81
CA ALA A 527 -27.20 -32.51 -11.32
C ALA A 527 -27.06 -31.22 -12.15
N ALA A 528 -27.93 -31.02 -13.14
CA ALA A 528 -27.91 -29.82 -13.98
C ALA A 528 -28.17 -28.53 -13.17
N LYS A 529 -29.04 -28.58 -12.16
CA LYS A 529 -29.32 -27.46 -11.24
C LYS A 529 -28.10 -27.10 -10.38
N LEU A 530 -27.45 -28.09 -9.76
CA LEU A 530 -26.25 -27.89 -8.95
C LEU A 530 -25.08 -27.38 -9.79
N LEU A 531 -24.83 -27.98 -10.96
CA LEU A 531 -23.73 -27.58 -11.85
C LEU A 531 -23.92 -26.17 -12.42
N ARG A 532 -25.15 -25.73 -12.69
CA ARG A 532 -25.47 -24.33 -13.01
C ARG A 532 -25.16 -23.39 -11.84
N GLN A 533 -25.51 -23.77 -10.61
CA GLN A 533 -25.22 -22.99 -9.42
C GLN A 533 -23.69 -22.86 -9.21
N ALA A 534 -22.95 -23.96 -9.34
CA ALA A 534 -21.49 -23.96 -9.30
C ALA A 534 -20.88 -23.03 -10.36
N TYR A 535 -21.28 -23.19 -11.63
CA TYR A 535 -20.75 -22.37 -12.73
C TYR A 535 -21.11 -20.88 -12.61
N THR A 536 -22.27 -20.56 -12.03
CA THR A 536 -22.69 -19.18 -11.73
C THR A 536 -21.85 -18.57 -10.60
N GLY A 537 -21.51 -19.36 -9.57
CA GLY A 537 -20.62 -18.92 -8.49
C GLY A 537 -19.16 -18.81 -8.91
N ARG A 538 -18.71 -19.65 -9.85
CA ARG A 538 -17.36 -19.66 -10.42
C ARG A 538 -17.39 -20.21 -11.86
N PRO A 539 -17.18 -19.38 -12.89
CA PRO A 539 -17.20 -19.83 -14.29
C PRO A 539 -15.88 -20.52 -14.69
N ASP A 540 -15.58 -21.63 -14.01
CA ASP A 540 -14.38 -22.45 -14.19
C ASP A 540 -14.51 -23.43 -15.37
N ALA A 541 -13.40 -23.88 -15.93
CA ALA A 541 -13.37 -24.79 -17.07
C ALA A 541 -13.63 -26.26 -16.68
N GLU A 542 -13.26 -26.67 -15.46
CA GLU A 542 -13.59 -28.02 -14.95
C GLU A 542 -15.10 -28.13 -14.66
N ILE A 543 -15.66 -27.14 -13.97
CA ILE A 543 -17.11 -27.04 -13.71
C ILE A 543 -17.91 -26.97 -15.02
N ALA A 544 -17.39 -26.27 -16.04
CA ALA A 544 -17.99 -26.24 -17.37
C ALA A 544 -17.93 -27.59 -18.10
N ALA A 545 -16.88 -28.40 -17.89
CA ALA A 545 -16.79 -29.74 -18.46
C ALA A 545 -17.93 -30.62 -17.91
N HIS A 546 -18.09 -30.68 -16.58
CA HIS A 546 -19.17 -31.40 -15.91
C HIS A 546 -20.56 -30.87 -16.29
N LEU A 547 -20.79 -29.56 -16.20
CA LEU A 547 -22.06 -28.94 -16.57
C LEU A 547 -22.44 -29.26 -18.02
N GLY A 548 -21.51 -29.08 -18.97
CA GLY A 548 -21.76 -29.37 -20.38
C GLY A 548 -22.04 -30.85 -20.64
N GLU A 549 -21.40 -31.79 -19.93
CA GLU A 549 -21.71 -33.21 -20.06
C GLU A 549 -23.12 -33.56 -19.54
N VAL A 550 -23.53 -33.01 -18.40
CA VAL A 550 -24.90 -33.25 -17.89
C VAL A 550 -25.96 -32.61 -18.79
N LEU A 551 -25.68 -31.43 -19.35
CA LEU A 551 -26.53 -30.82 -20.39
C LEU A 551 -26.57 -31.70 -21.66
N TRP A 552 -25.44 -32.24 -22.10
CA TRP A 552 -25.36 -33.13 -23.26
C TRP A 552 -26.15 -34.43 -23.05
N ALA A 553 -26.00 -35.07 -21.89
CA ALA A 553 -26.70 -36.30 -21.50
C ALA A 553 -28.20 -36.10 -21.30
N SER A 554 -28.63 -34.91 -20.87
CA SER A 554 -30.05 -34.53 -20.75
C SER A 554 -30.67 -34.02 -22.06
N GLY A 555 -29.90 -33.92 -23.15
CA GLY A 555 -30.37 -33.47 -24.47
C GLY A 555 -30.29 -31.97 -24.72
N ALA A 556 -29.85 -31.16 -23.75
CA ALA A 556 -29.65 -29.72 -23.86
C ALA A 556 -28.33 -29.35 -24.59
N GLN A 557 -28.08 -29.97 -25.75
CA GLN A 557 -26.79 -29.94 -26.46
C GLN A 557 -26.38 -28.53 -26.92
N ASP A 558 -27.32 -27.70 -27.38
CA ASP A 558 -27.08 -26.30 -27.76
C ASP A 558 -26.50 -25.47 -26.61
N GLU A 559 -26.84 -25.80 -25.37
CA GLU A 559 -26.36 -25.11 -24.18
C GLU A 559 -25.03 -25.67 -23.69
N ALA A 560 -24.84 -27.00 -23.77
CA ALA A 560 -23.55 -27.64 -23.56
C ALA A 560 -22.45 -27.05 -24.46
N HIS A 561 -22.75 -26.88 -25.76
CA HIS A 561 -21.85 -26.22 -26.72
C HIS A 561 -21.47 -24.80 -26.29
N ARG A 562 -22.43 -23.99 -25.81
CA ARG A 562 -22.15 -22.62 -25.34
C ARG A 562 -21.26 -22.61 -24.11
N VAL A 563 -21.58 -23.42 -23.10
CA VAL A 563 -20.81 -23.56 -21.86
C VAL A 563 -19.37 -23.99 -22.15
N TRP A 564 -19.18 -25.00 -23.01
CA TRP A 564 -17.84 -25.46 -23.39
C TRP A 564 -17.08 -24.45 -24.27
N GLN A 565 -17.73 -23.77 -25.22
CA GLN A 565 -17.09 -22.67 -25.98
C GLN A 565 -16.69 -21.50 -25.08
N GLU A 566 -17.49 -21.19 -24.06
CA GLU A 566 -17.20 -20.16 -23.07
C GLU A 566 -16.06 -20.55 -22.13
N ALA A 567 -15.94 -21.83 -21.76
CA ALA A 567 -14.82 -22.34 -20.99
C ALA A 567 -13.52 -22.38 -21.81
N ALA A 568 -13.55 -22.91 -23.04
CA ALA A 568 -12.39 -22.99 -23.93
C ALA A 568 -11.82 -21.62 -24.33
N LYS A 569 -12.62 -20.54 -24.25
CA LYS A 569 -12.15 -19.15 -24.41
C LYS A 569 -11.45 -18.59 -23.17
N ARG A 570 -11.76 -19.11 -21.97
CA ARG A 570 -11.17 -18.69 -20.69
C ARG A 570 -9.91 -19.50 -20.36
N ASP A 571 -9.97 -20.82 -20.54
CA ASP A 571 -8.85 -21.76 -20.41
C ASP A 571 -8.84 -22.74 -21.61
N PRO A 572 -8.08 -22.44 -22.68
CA PRO A 572 -7.89 -23.35 -23.81
C PRO A 572 -7.04 -24.59 -23.47
N GLY A 573 -6.34 -24.58 -22.33
CA GLY A 573 -5.43 -25.62 -21.89
C GLY A 573 -6.06 -26.69 -21.01
N ASN A 574 -7.25 -26.44 -20.46
CA ASN A 574 -7.90 -27.29 -19.45
C ASN A 574 -7.93 -28.79 -19.85
N GLU A 575 -7.55 -29.67 -18.93
CA GLU A 575 -7.45 -31.11 -19.19
C GLU A 575 -8.83 -31.78 -19.21
N ALA A 576 -9.62 -31.62 -18.15
CA ALA A 576 -10.97 -32.21 -18.02
C ALA A 576 -11.91 -31.81 -19.16
N LEU A 577 -11.85 -30.54 -19.61
CA LEU A 577 -12.61 -30.07 -20.76
C LEU A 577 -12.19 -30.76 -22.07
N ARG A 578 -10.88 -30.87 -22.33
CA ARG A 578 -10.34 -31.55 -23.53
C ARG A 578 -10.68 -33.04 -23.53
N GLU A 579 -10.58 -33.72 -22.40
CA GLU A 579 -10.95 -35.13 -22.25
C GLU A 579 -12.44 -35.37 -22.45
N THR A 580 -13.29 -34.53 -21.86
CA THR A 580 -14.76 -34.60 -21.99
C THR A 580 -15.19 -34.42 -23.44
N LEU A 581 -14.70 -33.39 -24.12
CA LEU A 581 -14.98 -33.13 -25.54
C LEU A 581 -14.46 -34.27 -26.43
N GLY A 582 -13.26 -34.80 -26.15
CA GLY A 582 -12.68 -35.93 -26.87
C GLY A 582 -13.48 -37.22 -26.73
N ARG A 583 -13.92 -37.55 -25.50
CA ARG A 583 -14.74 -38.73 -25.18
C ARG A 583 -16.14 -38.64 -25.80
N LEU A 584 -16.78 -37.48 -25.72
CA LEU A 584 -18.09 -37.23 -26.34
C LEU A 584 -18.01 -36.95 -27.85
N LYS A 585 -16.80 -36.82 -28.40
CA LYS A 585 -16.49 -36.52 -29.83
C LYS A 585 -17.06 -35.19 -30.33
N VAL A 586 -17.21 -34.23 -29.42
CA VAL A 586 -17.74 -32.89 -29.70
C VAL A 586 -16.66 -31.99 -30.29
N LYS A 587 -17.03 -31.13 -31.23
CA LYS A 587 -16.20 -30.04 -31.74
C LYS A 587 -16.85 -28.71 -31.39
N LEU A 588 -16.05 -27.73 -30.96
CA LEU A 588 -16.48 -26.40 -30.56
C LEU A 588 -16.37 -25.38 -31.71
#